data_AF-A0A3T0SMW4-F1
#
_entry.id   AF-A0A3T0SMW4-F1
#
_cell.length_a   1.000
_cell.length_b   1.000
_cell.length_c   1.000
_cell.angle_alpha   90.00
_cell.angle_beta   90.00
_cell.angle_gamma   90.00
#
_symmetry.space_group_name_H-M   'P 1'
#
loop_
_entity.id
_entity.type
_entity.pdbx_description
1 polymer ?
#
loop_
_entity_poly.entity_id
_entity_poly.type
_entity_poly.pdbx_seq_one_letter_code
_entity_poly.pdbx_strand_id
1 'polypeptide(L)'
;MVGCASDPAPIEQLRLTEQALNQARSLGASDLTLAEQKLAAAEAAMKSEHYREARLQAEQAELDSRLAEARLLNEKSQQGLAELHRRIARLREQLGALQ
;
A
#
# COMPACT_ATOMS: atom_id res chain seq x y z
N MET A 1 15.56 25.26 -31.61
CA MET A 1 15.45 23.80 -31.80
C MET A 1 15.03 23.20 -30.47
N VAL A 2 13.73 23.02 -30.25
CA VAL A 2 13.20 22.43 -29.00
C VAL A 2 13.11 20.94 -29.27
N GLY A 3 14.08 20.18 -28.76
CA GLY A 3 13.98 18.72 -28.77
C GLY A 3 12.83 18.33 -27.85
N CYS A 4 11.72 17.87 -28.42
CA CYS A 4 10.65 17.20 -27.70
C CYS A 4 11.26 15.94 -27.06
N ALA A 5 11.67 16.05 -25.80
CA ALA A 5 12.04 14.89 -25.01
C ALA A 5 10.76 14.06 -24.83
N SER A 6 10.64 12.98 -25.60
CA SER A 6 9.66 11.94 -25.31
C SER A 6 9.88 11.48 -23.87
N ASP A 7 8.80 11.42 -23.08
CA ASP A 7 8.87 10.90 -21.71
C ASP A 7 9.44 9.47 -21.78
N PRO A 8 10.57 9.14 -21.12
CA PRO A 8 11.14 7.81 -21.22
C PRO A 8 10.23 6.76 -20.58
N ALA A 9 10.34 5.52 -21.04
CA ALA A 9 9.57 4.41 -20.52
C ALA A 9 9.77 4.24 -18.99
N PRO A 10 8.70 4.29 -18.17
CA PRO A 10 8.78 4.25 -16.70
C PRO A 10 8.94 2.83 -16.14
N ILE A 11 9.95 2.08 -16.61
CA ILE A 11 10.16 0.66 -16.26
C ILE A 11 10.38 0.49 -14.75
N GLU A 12 11.28 1.29 -14.15
CA GLU A 12 11.55 1.22 -12.71
C GLU A 12 10.31 1.59 -11.87
N GLN A 13 9.50 2.53 -12.34
CA GLN A 13 8.30 2.94 -11.62
C GLN A 13 7.26 1.81 -11.59
N LEU A 14 7.06 1.09 -12.71
CA LEU A 14 6.20 -0.10 -12.72
C LEU A 14 6.72 -1.18 -11.77
N ARG A 15 8.02 -1.45 -11.78
CA ARG A 15 8.64 -2.43 -10.88
C ARG A 15 8.43 -2.08 -9.40
N LEU A 16 8.58 -0.80 -9.03
CA LEU A 16 8.30 -0.32 -7.66
C LEU A 16 6.82 -0.44 -7.30
N THR A 17 5.94 -0.16 -8.26
CA THR A 17 4.49 -0.27 -8.10
C THR A 17 4.07 -1.72 -7.85
N GLU A 18 4.56 -2.67 -8.66
CA GLU A 18 4.34 -4.11 -8.47
C GLU A 18 4.87 -4.59 -7.11
N GLN A 19 6.05 -4.12 -6.71
CA GLN A 19 6.62 -4.43 -5.40
C GLN A 19 5.72 -3.96 -4.25
N ALA A 20 5.24 -2.71 -4.30
CA ALA A 20 4.35 -2.17 -3.28
C ALA A 20 3.02 -2.92 -3.19
N LEU A 21 2.44 -3.29 -4.33
CA LEU A 21 1.20 -4.06 -4.39
C LEU A 21 1.38 -5.47 -3.82
N ASN A 22 2.47 -6.15 -4.17
CA ASN A 22 2.79 -7.46 -3.63
C ASN A 22 3.07 -7.41 -2.12
N GLN A 23 3.75 -6.37 -1.63
CA GLN A 23 3.98 -6.15 -0.21
C GLN A 23 2.66 -5.98 0.54
N ALA A 24 1.79 -5.06 0.09
CA ALA A 24 0.48 -4.84 0.70
C ALA A 24 -0.36 -6.13 0.72
N ARG A 25 -0.38 -6.88 -0.38
CA ARG A 25 -1.09 -8.17 -0.47
C ARG A 25 -0.54 -9.21 0.51
N SER A 26 0.79 -9.34 0.61
CA SER A 26 1.44 -10.30 1.52
C SER A 26 1.14 -10.03 2.99
N LEU A 27 0.96 -8.76 3.36
CA LEU A 27 0.58 -8.36 4.71
C LEU A 27 -0.92 -8.60 5.00
N GLY A 28 -1.71 -8.81 3.95
CA GLY A 28 -3.16 -9.02 4.00
C GLY A 28 -3.96 -7.72 3.92
N ALA A 29 -3.46 -6.69 3.24
CA ALA A 29 -4.19 -5.43 3.10
C ALA A 29 -5.47 -5.65 2.28
N SER A 30 -6.58 -5.04 2.71
CA SER A 30 -7.83 -5.00 1.95
C SER A 30 -7.85 -3.87 0.92
N ASP A 31 -8.86 -3.86 0.06
CA ASP A 31 -9.17 -2.75 -0.85
C ASP A 31 -8.07 -2.39 -1.87
N LEU A 32 -7.27 -3.37 -2.30
CA LEU A 32 -6.25 -3.20 -3.33
C LEU A 32 -6.81 -3.05 -4.75
N THR A 33 -8.12 -3.19 -4.94
CA THR A 33 -8.75 -3.19 -6.27
C THR A 33 -8.48 -1.93 -7.08
N LEU A 34 -8.41 -0.75 -6.43
CA LEU A 34 -8.11 0.50 -7.13
C LEU A 34 -6.65 0.55 -7.59
N ALA A 35 -5.72 0.11 -6.74
CA ALA A 35 -4.30 0.01 -7.08
C ALA A 35 -4.07 -0.98 -8.23
N GLU A 36 -4.75 -2.14 -8.20
CA GLU A 36 -4.69 -3.16 -9.25
C GLU A 36 -5.21 -2.63 -10.60
N GLN A 37 -6.34 -1.91 -10.58
CA GLN A 37 -6.91 -1.30 -11.79
C GLN A 37 -5.97 -0.24 -12.39
N LYS A 38 -5.35 0.59 -11.55
CA LYS A 38 -4.39 1.60 -11.99
C LYS A 38 -3.10 0.99 -12.53
N LEU A 39 -2.59 -0.08 -11.91
CA LEU A 39 -1.44 -0.81 -12.45
C LEU A 39 -1.76 -1.42 -13.83
N ALA A 40 -2.94 -2.03 -13.99
CA ALA A 40 -3.38 -2.54 -15.29
C ALA A 40 -3.51 -1.42 -16.35
N ALA A 41 -4.02 -0.25 -15.96
CA ALA A 41 -4.06 0.93 -16.83
C ALA A 41 -2.65 1.43 -17.19
N ALA A 42 -1.70 1.39 -16.25
CA ALA A 42 -0.31 1.74 -16.50
C ALA A 42 0.34 0.78 -17.52
N GLU A 43 0.11 -0.53 -17.39
CA GLU A 43 0.58 -1.54 -18.33
C GLU A 43 -0.03 -1.37 -19.74
N ALA A 44 -1.31 -0.98 -19.82
CA ALA A 44 -1.96 -0.69 -21.10
C ALA A 44 -1.37 0.56 -21.77
N ALA A 45 -1.11 1.61 -20.99
CA ALA A 45 -0.43 2.82 -21.46
C ALA A 45 1.00 2.54 -21.91
N MET A 46 1.74 1.66 -21.20
CA MET A 46 3.07 1.19 -21.63
C MET A 46 3.05 0.51 -23.00
N LYS A 47 2.09 -0.40 -23.23
CA LYS A 47 1.92 -1.09 -24.52
C LYS A 47 1.59 -0.13 -25.66
N SER A 48 0.98 0.99 -25.34
CA SER A 48 0.63 2.06 -26.29
C SER A 48 1.69 3.16 -26.39
N GLU A 49 2.84 2.98 -25.72
CA GLU A 49 3.93 3.97 -25.63
C GLU A 49 3.52 5.33 -25.04
N HIS A 50 2.41 5.38 -24.31
CA HIS A 50 1.94 6.56 -23.57
C HIS A 50 2.69 6.68 -22.24
N TYR A 51 4.01 6.85 -22.28
CA TYR A 51 4.89 6.73 -21.12
C TYR A 51 4.59 7.69 -19.98
N ARG A 52 4.11 8.90 -20.28
CA ARG A 52 3.64 9.86 -19.26
C ARG A 52 2.44 9.33 -18.48
N GLU A 53 1.46 8.80 -19.20
CA GLU A 53 0.23 8.25 -18.62
C GLU A 53 0.55 6.98 -17.82
N ALA A 54 1.40 6.10 -18.37
CA ALA A 54 1.90 4.92 -17.68
C ALA A 54 2.55 5.28 -16.34
N ARG A 55 3.43 6.29 -16.32
CA ARG A 55 4.11 6.74 -15.10
C ARG A 55 3.11 7.25 -14.06
N LEU A 56 2.17 8.10 -14.49
CA LEU A 56 1.15 8.66 -13.59
C LEU A 56 0.27 7.57 -12.98
N GLN A 57 -0.19 6.62 -13.78
CA GLN A 57 -1.03 5.51 -13.29
C GLN A 57 -0.25 4.60 -12.33
N ALA A 58 1.01 4.30 -12.64
CA ALA A 58 1.89 3.51 -11.78
C ALA A 58 2.15 4.19 -10.43
N GLU A 59 2.53 5.47 -10.41
CA GLU A 59 2.73 6.25 -9.17
C GLU A 59 1.46 6.28 -8.30
N GLN A 60 0.28 6.43 -8.91
CA GLN A 60 -0.98 6.38 -8.17
C GLN A 60 -1.28 4.99 -7.61
N ALA A 61 -1.03 3.93 -8.38
CA ALA A 61 -1.19 2.55 -7.91
C ALA A 61 -0.22 2.23 -6.76
N GLU A 62 1.02 2.73 -6.80
CA GLU A 62 1.99 2.57 -5.74
C GLU A 62 1.51 3.26 -4.45
N LEU A 63 1.04 4.51 -4.57
CA LEU A 63 0.51 5.27 -3.44
C LEU A 63 -0.71 4.58 -2.81
N ASP A 64 -1.66 4.11 -3.62
CA ASP A 64 -2.84 3.41 -3.13
C ASP A 64 -2.46 2.10 -2.42
N SER A 65 -1.49 1.36 -2.95
CA SER A 65 -0.96 0.13 -2.31
C SER A 65 -0.33 0.42 -0.95
N ARG A 66 0.51 1.45 -0.86
CA ARG A 66 1.15 1.88 0.41
C ARG A 66 0.12 2.40 1.41
N LEU A 67 -0.93 3.08 0.94
CA LEU A 67 -2.02 3.54 1.80
C LEU A 67 -2.79 2.36 2.40
N ALA A 68 -3.10 1.34 1.61
CA ALA A 68 -3.76 0.12 2.07
C ALA A 68 -2.90 -0.63 3.10
N GLU A 69 -1.60 -0.77 2.84
CA GLU A 69 -0.63 -1.31 3.80
C GLU A 69 -0.62 -0.52 5.11
N ALA A 70 -0.52 0.81 5.05
CA ALA A 70 -0.49 1.66 6.24
C ALA A 70 -1.76 1.55 7.08
N ARG A 71 -2.94 1.47 6.44
CA ARG A 71 -4.22 1.27 7.11
C ARG A 71 -4.25 -0.05 7.87
N LEU A 72 -3.87 -1.14 7.20
CA LEU A 72 -3.79 -2.45 7.83
C LEU A 72 -2.85 -2.46 9.03
N LEU A 73 -1.65 -1.90 8.89
CA LEU A 73 -0.66 -1.86 9.99
C LEU A 73 -1.18 -1.05 11.17
N ASN A 74 -1.88 0.05 10.91
CA ASN A 74 -2.53 0.84 11.94
C ASN A 74 -3.64 0.07 12.66
N GLU A 75 -4.49 -0.65 11.93
CA GLU A 75 -5.53 -1.52 12.53
C GLU A 75 -4.92 -2.61 13.41
N LYS A 76 -3.89 -3.31 12.92
CA LYS A 76 -3.15 -4.31 13.70
C LYS A 76 -2.55 -3.73 14.97
N SER A 77 -1.98 -2.52 14.88
CA SER A 77 -1.43 -1.80 16.03
C SER A 77 -2.50 -1.48 17.07
N GLN A 78 -3.65 -0.94 16.63
CA GLN A 78 -4.77 -0.63 17.53
C GLN A 78 -5.33 -1.87 18.22
N GLN A 79 -5.45 -2.98 17.50
CA GLN A 79 -5.87 -4.28 18.07
C GLN A 79 -4.87 -4.77 19.13
N GLY A 80 -3.57 -4.68 18.84
CA GLY A 80 -2.51 -5.04 19.78
C GLY A 80 -2.54 -4.19 21.06
N LEU A 81 -2.71 -2.88 20.93
CA LEU A 81 -2.87 -1.97 22.07
C LEU A 81 -4.10 -2.31 22.92
N ALA A 82 -5.25 -2.56 22.27
CA ALA A 82 -6.48 -2.94 22.96
C ALA A 82 -6.32 -4.27 23.71
N GLU A 83 -5.63 -5.24 23.13
CA GLU A 83 -5.34 -6.51 23.80
C GLU A 83 -4.43 -6.33 25.01
N LEU A 84 -3.35 -5.55 24.88
CA LEU A 84 -2.45 -5.24 26.00
C LEU A 84 -3.19 -4.54 27.13
N HIS A 85 -4.03 -3.55 26.84
CA HIS A 85 -4.85 -2.88 27.85
C HIS A 85 -5.78 -3.86 28.58
N ARG A 86 -6.44 -4.77 27.86
CA ARG A 86 -7.29 -5.82 28.48
C ARG A 86 -6.48 -6.76 29.38
N ARG A 87 -5.27 -7.15 28.97
CA ARG A 87 -4.38 -8.01 29.78
C ARG A 87 -3.95 -7.29 31.05
N ILE A 88 -3.57 -6.01 30.96
CA ILE A 88 -3.21 -5.18 32.12
C ILE A 88 -4.39 -5.01 33.09
N ALA A 89 -5.60 -4.76 32.59
CA ALA A 89 -6.79 -4.61 33.42
C ALA A 89 -7.06 -5.88 34.24
N ARG A 90 -7.06 -7.06 33.59
CA ARG A 90 -7.24 -8.34 34.29
C ARG A 90 -6.16 -8.61 35.33
N LEU A 91 -4.90 -8.28 35.03
CA LEU A 91 -3.81 -8.42 36.02
C LEU A 91 -4.04 -7.54 37.25
N ARG A 92 -4.51 -6.30 37.06
CA ARG A 92 -4.85 -5.40 38.18
C ARG A 92 -6.01 -5.94 39.01
N GLU A 93 -7.06 -6.47 38.38
CA GLU A 93 -8.19 -7.11 39.06
C GLU A 93 -7.73 -8.31 39.90
N GLN A 94 -6.90 -9.19 39.32
CA GLN A 94 -6.34 -10.34 40.01
C GLN A 94 -5.48 -9.94 41.22
N LEU A 95 -4.64 -8.91 41.08
CA LEU A 95 -3.82 -8.41 42.18
C LEU A 95 -4.64 -7.74 43.28
N GLY A 96 -5.71 -7.03 42.93
CA GLY A 96 -6.62 -6.43 43.91
C GLY A 96 -7.47 -7.45 44.67
N ALA A 97 -7.87 -8.55 44.02
CA ALA A 97 -8.62 -9.62 44.67
C ALA A 97 -7.78 -10.50 45.63
N LEU A 98 -6.45 -10.37 45.59
CA LEU A 98 -5.51 -11.07 46.48
C LEU A 98 -5.21 -10.29 47.77
N GLN A 99 -5.75 -9.08 47.92
CA GLN A 99 -5.63 -8.21 49.11
C GLN A 99 -6.88 -8.32 49.98
#